data_AF-A0A0B6YJZ0-F1
#
_entry.id   AF-A0A0B6YJZ0-F1
#
_cell.length_a   1.000
_cell.length_b   1.000
_cell.length_c   1.000
_cell.angle_alpha   90.00
_cell.angle_beta   90.00
_cell.angle_gamma   90.00
#
_symmetry.space_group_name_H-M   'P 1'
#
loop_
_entity.id
_entity.type
_entity.pdbx_description
1 polymer ?
#
loop_
_entity_poly.entity_id
_entity_poly.type
_entity_poly.pdbx_seq_one_letter_code
_entity_poly.pdbx_strand_id
1 'polypeptide(L)'
;INSSQIPTVLDGDYPYNHESWVRFRKKLEPFMASCRAVACRLVDTMQEIASSGYMPQSLADTSEMIRVHKQTVKLAFEDERLMTLQKDGPVIISALRRE
;
A
#
# COMPACT_ATOMS: atom_id res chain seq x y z
N ILE A 1 6.80 35.28 -17.74
CA ILE A 1 6.43 34.24 -16.74
C ILE A 1 5.21 33.52 -17.30
N ASN A 2 5.11 32.20 -17.16
CA ASN A 2 3.96 31.45 -17.67
C ASN A 2 2.77 31.61 -16.71
N SER A 3 1.70 32.28 -17.15
CA SER A 3 0.51 32.56 -16.34
C SER A 3 -0.22 31.29 -15.90
N SER A 4 -0.09 30.18 -16.64
CA SER A 4 -0.69 28.88 -16.28
C SER A 4 -0.07 28.21 -15.04
N GLN A 5 1.04 28.74 -14.52
CA GLN A 5 1.66 28.26 -13.27
C GLN A 5 1.40 29.18 -12.08
N ILE A 6 0.77 30.34 -12.30
CA ILE A 6 0.48 31.32 -11.27
C ILE A 6 -0.98 31.16 -10.82
N PRO A 7 -1.24 31.00 -9.51
CA PRO A 7 -2.61 30.98 -8.98
C PRO A 7 -3.44 32.19 -9.40
N THR A 8 -4.74 32.01 -9.61
CA THR A 8 -5.67 33.10 -9.93
C THR A 8 -5.70 34.23 -8.88
N VAL A 9 -5.40 33.94 -7.60
CA VAL A 9 -5.28 34.95 -6.53
C VAL A 9 -4.04 35.85 -6.68
N LEU A 10 -3.09 35.48 -7.54
CA LEU A 10 -1.86 36.21 -7.84
C LEU A 10 -1.82 36.66 -9.32
N ASP A 11 -2.98 36.94 -9.92
CA ASP A 11 -3.13 37.39 -11.32
C ASP A 11 -2.62 36.39 -12.38
N GLY A 12 -2.78 35.09 -12.12
CA GLY A 12 -2.49 34.01 -13.08
C GLY A 12 -3.70 33.21 -13.55
N ASP A 13 -3.46 32.16 -14.34
CA ASP A 13 -4.51 31.30 -14.94
C ASP A 13 -4.69 29.96 -14.22
N TYR A 14 -3.89 29.67 -13.19
CA TYR A 14 -3.96 28.38 -12.47
C TYR A 14 -5.08 28.41 -11.42
N PRO A 15 -6.14 27.57 -11.53
CA PRO A 15 -7.27 27.57 -10.61
C PRO A 15 -6.92 26.84 -9.29
N TYR A 16 -5.98 27.39 -8.54
CA TYR A 16 -5.55 26.82 -7.26
C TYR A 16 -6.59 27.02 -6.17
N ASN A 17 -6.96 25.94 -5.49
CA ASN A 17 -7.74 25.98 -4.25
C ASN A 17 -6.93 25.32 -3.11
N HIS A 18 -6.50 26.13 -2.15
CA HIS A 18 -5.70 25.65 -1.02
C HIS A 18 -6.45 24.61 -0.17
N GLU A 19 -7.75 24.80 0.04
CA GLU A 19 -8.57 23.89 0.84
C GLU A 19 -8.70 22.52 0.19
N SER A 20 -8.97 22.47 -1.13
CA SER A 20 -8.99 21.23 -1.91
C SER A 20 -7.64 20.53 -1.88
N TRP A 21 -6.53 21.28 -2.05
CA TRP A 21 -5.19 20.71 -1.96
C TRP A 21 -4.92 20.09 -0.57
N VAL A 22 -5.27 20.80 0.51
CA VAL A 22 -5.13 20.26 1.87
C VAL A 22 -5.99 19.01 2.06
N ARG A 23 -7.24 19.00 1.57
CA ARG A 23 -8.17 17.86 1.66
C ARG A 23 -7.62 16.65 0.91
N PHE A 24 -7.08 16.87 -0.29
CA PHE A 24 -6.38 15.84 -1.08
C PHE A 24 -5.21 15.25 -0.30
N ARG A 25 -4.29 16.08 0.22
CA ARG A 25 -3.10 15.61 0.94
C ARG A 25 -3.46 14.87 2.24
N LYS A 26 -4.49 15.32 2.96
CA LYS A 26 -5.02 14.64 4.15
C LYS A 26 -5.56 13.24 3.87
N LYS A 27 -6.10 13.00 2.66
CA LYS A 27 -6.54 11.67 2.22
C LYS A 27 -5.39 10.82 1.66
N LEU A 28 -4.50 11.45 0.90
CA LEU A 28 -3.42 10.76 0.20
C LEU A 28 -2.36 10.21 1.16
N GLU A 29 -1.94 10.99 2.15
CA GLU A 29 -0.83 10.59 3.03
C GLU A 29 -1.10 9.30 3.82
N PRO A 30 -2.25 9.16 4.52
CA PRO A 30 -2.59 7.91 5.20
C PRO A 30 -2.74 6.73 4.24
N PHE A 31 -3.33 6.97 3.06
CA PHE A 31 -3.49 5.94 2.04
C PHE A 31 -2.14 5.42 1.54
N MET A 32 -1.21 6.31 1.22
CA MET A 32 0.15 5.95 0.80
C MET A 32 0.93 5.25 1.91
N ALA A 33 0.76 5.67 3.16
CA ALA A 33 1.35 4.98 4.31
C ALA A 33 0.83 3.54 4.44
N SER A 34 -0.47 3.34 4.28
CA SER A 34 -1.08 2.00 4.28
C SER A 34 -0.55 1.12 3.14
N CYS A 35 -0.46 1.66 1.92
CA CYS A 35 0.11 0.94 0.78
C CYS A 35 1.55 0.49 1.04
N ARG A 36 2.40 1.38 1.58
CA ARG A 36 3.78 1.05 1.92
C ARG A 36 3.87 -0.02 3.00
N ALA A 37 3.07 0.09 4.06
CA ALA A 37 3.06 -0.88 5.15
C ALA A 37 2.67 -2.29 4.67
N VAL A 38 1.61 -2.38 3.84
CA VAL A 38 1.18 -3.65 3.23
C VAL A 38 2.26 -4.19 2.29
N ALA A 39 2.85 -3.35 1.44
CA ALA A 39 3.93 -3.76 0.55
C ALA A 39 5.15 -4.31 1.31
N CYS A 40 5.61 -3.62 2.35
CA CYS A 40 6.70 -4.10 3.21
C CYS A 40 6.36 -5.47 3.80
N ARG A 41 5.17 -5.63 4.39
CA ARG A 41 4.75 -6.91 4.99
C ARG A 41 4.71 -8.06 3.98
N LEU A 42 4.23 -7.81 2.76
CA LEU A 42 4.20 -8.81 1.71
C LEU A 42 5.61 -9.20 1.25
N VAL A 43 6.51 -8.22 1.11
CA VAL A 43 7.92 -8.47 0.79
C VAL A 43 8.59 -9.28 1.90
N ASP A 44 8.38 -8.92 3.18
CA ASP A 44 8.90 -9.67 4.32
C ASP A 44 8.39 -11.11 4.32
N THR A 45 7.10 -11.31 4.03
CA THR A 45 6.50 -12.65 3.91
C THR A 45 7.15 -13.47 2.79
N MET A 46 7.38 -12.85 1.63
CA MET A 46 8.06 -13.51 0.51
C MET A 46 9.50 -13.88 0.88
N GLN A 47 10.19 -13.03 1.62
CA GLN A 47 11.53 -13.30 2.14
C GLN A 47 11.52 -14.43 3.16
N GLU A 48 10.59 -14.46 4.12
CA GLU A 48 10.45 -15.56 5.08
C GLU A 48 10.30 -16.93 4.40
N ILE A 49 9.55 -16.98 3.29
CA ILE A 49 9.36 -18.19 2.48
C ILE A 49 10.63 -18.53 1.70
N ALA A 50 11.26 -17.54 1.07
CA ALA A 50 12.47 -17.72 0.24
C ALA A 50 13.73 -18.01 1.06
N SER A 51 13.81 -17.50 2.29
CA SER A 51 14.95 -17.62 3.20
C SER A 51 14.91 -18.88 4.05
N SER A 52 14.20 -19.93 3.62
CA SER A 52 14.37 -21.28 4.15
C SER A 52 15.75 -21.83 3.76
N GLY A 53 16.81 -21.22 4.29
CA GLY A 53 18.22 -21.58 4.04
C GLY A 53 18.62 -22.95 4.59
N TYR A 54 17.66 -23.74 5.04
CA TYR A 54 17.81 -25.13 5.45
C TYR A 54 17.14 -26.03 4.42
N MET A 55 17.93 -26.87 3.76
CA MET A 55 17.39 -27.95 2.94
C MET A 55 16.80 -29.03 3.86
N PRO A 56 15.51 -29.39 3.74
CA PRO A 56 14.92 -30.43 4.59
C PRO A 56 15.64 -31.76 4.38
N GLN A 57 15.98 -32.45 5.46
CA GLN A 57 16.75 -33.70 5.43
C GLN A 57 15.86 -34.95 5.53
N SER A 58 14.57 -34.76 5.78
CA SER A 58 13.60 -35.84 5.94
C SER A 58 12.25 -35.52 5.31
N LEU A 59 11.42 -36.56 5.13
CA LEU A 59 10.03 -36.38 4.68
C LEU A 59 9.21 -35.57 5.71
N ALA A 60 9.49 -35.75 7.01
CA ALA A 60 8.85 -34.99 8.07
C ALA A 60 9.24 -33.51 8.01
N ASP A 61 10.52 -33.21 7.83
CA ASP A 61 11.04 -31.84 7.66
C ASP A 61 10.39 -31.15 6.45
N THR A 62 10.25 -31.89 5.34
CA THR A 62 9.62 -31.40 4.11
C THR A 62 8.14 -31.09 4.34
N SER A 63 7.43 -32.00 5.01
CA SER A 63 6.01 -31.81 5.33
C SER A 63 5.78 -30.62 6.24
N GLU A 64 6.64 -30.44 7.25
CA GLU A 64 6.59 -29.32 8.18
C GLU A 64 6.91 -28.00 7.48
N MET A 65 7.94 -27.96 6.64
CA MET A 65 8.28 -26.78 5.84
C MET A 65 7.11 -26.34 4.96
N ILE A 66 6.47 -27.27 4.25
CA ILE A 66 5.28 -26.99 3.44
C ILE A 66 4.14 -26.45 4.31
N ARG A 67 3.92 -27.04 5.49
CA ARG A 67 2.88 -26.60 6.43
C ARG A 67 3.12 -25.16 6.89
N VAL A 68 4.34 -24.85 7.29
CA VAL A 68 4.75 -23.50 7.70
C VAL A 68 4.57 -22.52 6.56
N HIS A 69 5.06 -22.81 5.35
CA HIS A 69 4.92 -21.91 4.20
C HIS A 69 3.45 -21.62 3.88
N LYS A 70 2.59 -22.63 3.87
CA LYS A 70 1.14 -22.45 3.67
C LYS A 70 0.52 -21.56 4.76
N GLN A 71 0.93 -21.76 6.01
CA GLN A 71 0.45 -20.94 7.12
C GLN A 71 0.92 -19.50 7.00
N THR A 72 2.18 -19.25 6.66
CA THR A 72 2.73 -17.90 6.46
C THR A 72 1.99 -17.16 5.34
N VAL A 73 1.79 -17.82 4.19
CA VAL A 73 1.02 -17.25 3.08
C VAL A 73 -0.41 -16.92 3.50
N LYS A 74 -1.08 -17.84 4.21
CA LYS A 74 -2.44 -17.62 4.72
C LYS A 74 -2.51 -16.39 5.61
N LEU A 75 -1.59 -16.27 6.58
CA LEU A 75 -1.57 -15.14 7.51
C LEU A 75 -1.28 -13.80 6.81
N ALA A 76 -0.50 -13.80 5.72
CA ALA A 76 -0.32 -12.59 4.92
C ALA A 76 -1.60 -12.14 4.22
N PHE A 77 -2.43 -13.07 3.75
CA PHE A 77 -3.74 -12.74 3.15
C PHE A 77 -4.80 -12.34 4.19
N GLU A 78 -4.64 -12.78 5.44
CA GLU A 78 -5.51 -12.42 6.57
C GLU A 78 -5.07 -11.12 7.29
N ASP A 79 -4.03 -10.43 6.81
CA ASP A 79 -3.58 -9.15 7.37
C ASP A 79 -4.69 -8.09 7.21
N GLU A 80 -5.20 -7.57 8.34
CA GLU A 80 -6.30 -6.60 8.33
C GLU A 80 -5.99 -5.34 7.52
N ARG A 81 -4.73 -4.92 7.44
CA ARG A 81 -4.33 -3.75 6.67
C ARG A 81 -4.43 -4.03 5.18
N LEU A 82 -4.06 -5.25 4.75
CA LEU A 82 -4.24 -5.68 3.37
C LEU A 82 -5.72 -5.76 3.01
N MET A 83 -6.53 -6.41 3.86
CA MET A 83 -7.97 -6.54 3.63
C MET A 83 -8.66 -5.17 3.56
N THR A 84 -8.34 -4.27 4.49
CA THR A 84 -8.87 -2.89 4.50
C THR A 84 -8.46 -2.14 3.24
N LEU A 85 -7.19 -2.24 2.85
CA LEU A 85 -6.68 -1.57 1.66
C LEU A 85 -7.35 -2.10 0.37
N GLN A 86 -7.60 -3.40 0.27
CA GLN A 86 -8.31 -4.01 -0.86
C GLN A 86 -9.77 -3.56 -0.93
N LYS A 87 -10.44 -3.48 0.21
CA LYS A 87 -11.85 -3.08 0.30
C LYS A 87 -12.05 -1.59 0.02
N ASP A 88 -11.30 -0.74 0.71
CA ASP A 88 -11.56 0.70 0.74
C ASP A 88 -10.71 1.48 -0.27
N GLY A 89 -9.61 0.89 -0.75
CA GLY A 89 -8.68 1.51 -1.70
C GLY A 89 -9.34 2.08 -2.96
N PRO A 90 -10.24 1.34 -3.66
CA PRO A 90 -10.93 1.88 -4.83
C PRO A 90 -11.74 3.15 -4.51
N VAL A 91 -12.43 3.16 -3.36
CA VAL A 91 -13.22 4.32 -2.91
C VAL A 91 -12.32 5.52 -2.61
N ILE A 92 -11.19 5.28 -1.93
CA ILE A 92 -10.21 6.33 -1.62
C ILE A 92 -9.60 6.90 -2.91
N ILE A 93 -9.22 6.05 -3.88
CA ILE A 93 -8.69 6.49 -5.18
C ILE A 93 -9.71 7.32 -5.94
N SER A 94 -10.98 6.88 -6.00
CA SER A 94 -12.06 7.65 -6.62
C SER A 94 -12.29 8.99 -5.91
N ALA A 95 -12.16 9.04 -4.58
CA ALA A 95 -12.25 10.30 -3.84
C ALA A 95 -11.08 11.23 -4.15
N LEU A 96 -9.85 10.71 -4.22
CA LEU A 96 -8.65 11.49 -4.55
C LEU A 96 -8.68 12.09 -5.96
N ARG A 97 -9.29 11.40 -6.93
CA ARG A 97 -9.45 11.92 -8.31
C ARG A 97 -10.45 13.08 -8.44
N ARG A 98 -11.27 13.31 -7.41
CA ARG A 98 -12.33 14.33 -7.41
C ARG A 98 -11.97 15.58 -6.59
N GLU A 99 -10.90 15.53 -5.81
CA GLU A 99 -10.34 16.73 -5.15
C GLU A 99 -9.55 17.57 -6.15
#